data_AF-A0A519ZYN1-F1
#
_entry.id   AF-A0A519ZYN1-F1
#
_cell.length_a   1.000
_cell.length_b   1.000
_cell.length_c   1.000
_cell.angle_alpha   90.00
_cell.angle_beta   90.00
_cell.angle_gamma   90.00
#
_symmetry.space_group_name_H-M   'P 1'
#
loop_
_entity.id
_entity.type
_entity.pdbx_description
1 polymer ?
#
loop_
_entity_poly.entity_id
_entity_poly.type
_entity_poly.pdbx_seq_one_letter_code
_entity_poly.pdbx_strand_id
1 'polypeptide(L)'
;MRYKNLLAFALITSVSVISSCQNREQEIAQVIKSKFNKSIIADLPAYKRLNDLIIANMDTIISFRKAQLDHPESAERFDFLHDDEGKNSFIQDEFNFSNMPAFILPKMDSAFFAIKNGKISGFSISTNGMIDMSVEHTFDEKTNCDTYGSLVWHMPENLPIDFTAKDTVLTNECRYIVQVMKRGNP
;
A
#
# COMPACT_ATOMS: atom_id res chain seq x y z
N MET A 1 -39.40 -21.87 23.77
CA MET A 1 -38.63 -20.68 23.36
C MET A 1 -37.20 -20.96 22.88
N ARG A 2 -36.50 -22.03 23.31
CA ARG A 2 -35.10 -22.31 22.89
C ARG A 2 -34.88 -22.64 21.41
N TYR A 3 -35.86 -23.26 20.71
CA TYR A 3 -35.70 -23.63 19.29
C TYR A 3 -35.81 -22.46 18.29
N LYS A 4 -36.52 -21.37 18.65
CA LYS A 4 -36.64 -20.18 17.78
C LYS A 4 -35.32 -19.41 17.68
N ASN A 5 -34.53 -19.40 18.75
CA ASN A 5 -33.22 -18.72 18.77
C ASN A 5 -32.17 -19.50 17.97
N LEU A 6 -32.18 -20.83 18.00
CA LEU A 6 -31.27 -21.68 17.21
C LEU A 6 -31.46 -21.52 15.69
N LEU A 7 -32.72 -21.40 15.23
CA LEU A 7 -33.04 -21.13 13.82
C LEU A 7 -32.59 -19.73 13.39
N ALA A 8 -32.77 -18.71 14.24
CA ALA A 8 -32.30 -17.36 13.94
C ALA A 8 -30.77 -17.29 13.84
N PHE A 9 -30.03 -17.97 14.73
CA PHE A 9 -28.57 -18.04 14.65
C PHE A 9 -28.07 -18.76 13.40
N ALA A 10 -28.69 -19.88 13.00
CA ALA A 10 -28.33 -20.60 11.78
C ALA A 10 -28.65 -19.81 10.49
N LEU A 11 -29.71 -18.99 10.51
CA LEU A 11 -30.07 -18.11 9.40
C LEU A 11 -29.10 -16.92 9.29
N ILE A 12 -28.69 -16.33 10.41
CA ILE A 12 -27.75 -15.20 10.43
C ILE A 12 -26.36 -15.64 9.96
N THR A 13 -25.88 -16.81 10.39
CA THR A 13 -24.57 -17.35 9.96
C THR A 13 -24.57 -17.74 8.48
N SER A 14 -25.68 -18.27 7.95
CA SER A 14 -25.76 -18.60 6.52
C SER A 14 -25.81 -17.36 5.62
N VAL A 15 -26.53 -16.30 6.02
CA VAL A 15 -26.58 -15.04 5.25
C VAL A 15 -25.22 -14.32 5.23
N SER A 16 -24.49 -14.32 6.35
CA SER A 16 -23.18 -13.66 6.44
C SER A 16 -22.09 -14.40 5.64
N VAL A 17 -22.11 -15.74 5.62
CA VAL A 17 -21.17 -16.53 4.80
C VAL A 17 -21.43 -16.35 3.30
N ILE A 18 -22.69 -16.33 2.86
CA ILE A 18 -23.03 -16.12 1.44
C ILE A 18 -22.61 -14.72 0.98
N SER A 19 -22.87 -13.69 1.79
CA SER A 19 -22.46 -12.32 1.46
C SER A 19 -20.94 -12.16 1.39
N SER A 20 -20.19 -12.81 2.29
CA SER A 20 -18.73 -12.79 2.26
C SER A 20 -18.15 -13.45 1.01
N CYS A 21 -18.71 -14.60 0.59
CA CYS A 21 -18.26 -15.29 -0.63
C CYS A 21 -18.56 -14.46 -1.89
N GLN A 22 -19.75 -13.85 -1.99
CA GLN A 22 -20.10 -13.00 -3.12
C GLN A 22 -19.21 -11.76 -3.23
N ASN A 23 -18.83 -11.17 -2.10
CA ASN A 23 -17.89 -10.04 -2.08
C ASN A 23 -16.53 -10.45 -2.64
N ARG A 24 -16.00 -11.60 -2.20
CA ARG A 24 -14.69 -12.09 -2.63
C ARG A 24 -14.66 -12.46 -4.12
N GLU A 25 -15.73 -13.05 -4.64
CA GLU A 25 -15.84 -13.33 -6.09
C GLU A 25 -15.85 -12.05 -6.93
N GLN A 26 -16.48 -10.97 -6.45
CA GLN A 26 -16.49 -9.67 -7.12
C GLN A 26 -15.11 -9.02 -7.15
N GLU A 27 -14.36 -9.08 -6.05
CA GLU A 27 -12.97 -8.60 -5.97
C GLU A 27 -12.08 -9.36 -6.95
N ILE A 28 -12.12 -10.70 -6.91
CA ILE A 28 -11.34 -11.56 -7.83
C ILE A 28 -11.68 -11.25 -9.29
N ALA A 29 -12.96 -11.11 -9.62
CA ALA A 29 -13.39 -10.79 -10.99
C ALA A 29 -12.87 -9.42 -11.46
N GLN A 30 -12.71 -8.45 -10.56
CA GLN A 30 -12.14 -7.15 -10.88
C GLN A 30 -10.62 -7.19 -11.01
N VAL A 31 -9.92 -7.91 -10.13
CA VAL A 31 -8.46 -8.09 -10.22
C VAL A 31 -8.09 -8.68 -11.57
N ILE A 32 -8.83 -9.71 -12.03
CA ILE A 32 -8.59 -10.33 -13.35
C ILE A 32 -8.72 -9.30 -14.48
N LYS A 33 -9.70 -8.40 -14.41
CA LYS A 33 -9.98 -7.38 -15.43
C LYS A 33 -9.09 -6.15 -15.37
N SER A 34 -8.52 -5.83 -14.20
CA SER A 34 -7.66 -4.66 -14.02
C SER A 34 -6.47 -4.71 -14.99
N LYS A 35 -5.87 -3.57 -15.29
CA LYS A 35 -4.68 -3.51 -16.15
C LYS A 35 -3.59 -2.79 -15.41
N PHE A 36 -2.36 -3.26 -15.55
CA PHE A 36 -1.21 -2.52 -15.05
C PHE A 36 -1.13 -1.16 -15.73
N ASN A 37 -1.02 -0.10 -14.93
CA ASN A 37 -0.95 1.26 -15.42
C ASN A 37 0.38 1.50 -16.15
N LYS A 38 0.32 1.57 -17.48
CA LYS A 38 1.51 1.79 -18.33
C LYS A 38 2.26 3.08 -17.99
N SER A 39 1.56 4.07 -17.45
CA SER A 39 2.17 5.34 -17.09
C SER A 39 3.00 5.26 -15.81
N ILE A 40 2.72 4.29 -14.93
CA ILE A 40 3.55 3.94 -13.77
C ILE A 40 4.79 3.18 -14.23
N ILE A 41 4.61 2.18 -15.09
CA ILE A 41 5.71 1.40 -15.67
C ILE A 41 6.69 2.32 -16.43
N ALA A 42 6.18 3.26 -17.22
CA ALA A 42 7.00 4.21 -17.96
C ALA A 42 7.79 5.17 -17.04
N ASP A 43 7.30 5.40 -15.82
CA ASP A 43 7.91 6.29 -14.82
C ASP A 43 8.74 5.51 -13.78
N LEU A 44 8.95 4.21 -13.99
CA LEU A 44 9.76 3.33 -13.12
C LEU A 44 11.13 3.93 -12.74
N PRO A 45 11.86 4.64 -13.63
CA PRO A 45 13.11 5.29 -13.24
C PRO A 45 12.96 6.36 -12.15
N ALA A 46 11.82 7.06 -12.05
CA ALA A 46 11.57 8.03 -10.98
C ALA A 46 11.38 7.31 -9.64
N TYR A 47 10.55 6.26 -9.60
CA TYR A 47 10.37 5.43 -8.41
C TYR A 47 11.67 4.75 -7.97
N LYS A 48 12.49 4.27 -8.93
CA LYS A 48 13.80 3.69 -8.61
C LYS A 48 14.72 4.71 -7.92
N ARG A 49 14.75 5.97 -8.38
CA ARG A 49 15.56 7.02 -7.72
C ARG A 49 15.13 7.26 -6.28
N LEU A 50 13.82 7.25 -6.00
CA LEU A 50 13.31 7.32 -4.64
C LEU A 50 13.74 6.09 -3.82
N ASN A 51 13.58 4.88 -4.37
CA ASN A 51 14.00 3.64 -3.74
C ASN A 51 15.49 3.65 -3.37
N ASP A 52 16.35 4.04 -4.31
CA ASP A 52 17.80 4.10 -4.10
C ASP A 52 18.17 5.10 -2.99
N LEU A 53 17.45 6.22 -2.88
CA LEU A 53 17.62 7.18 -1.78
C LEU A 53 17.17 6.62 -0.43
N ILE A 54 16.05 5.90 -0.41
CA ILE A 54 15.56 5.21 0.79
C ILE A 54 16.62 4.21 1.27
N ILE A 55 17.09 3.33 0.38
CA ILE A 55 18.10 2.31 0.70
C ILE A 55 19.38 2.95 1.23
N ALA A 56 19.88 3.99 0.55
CA ALA A 56 21.11 4.67 0.94
C ALA A 56 21.03 5.34 2.33
N ASN A 57 19.82 5.58 2.85
CA ASN A 57 19.61 6.27 4.12
C ASN A 57 18.68 5.49 5.08
N MET A 58 18.47 4.19 4.85
CA MET A 58 17.39 3.42 5.46
C MET A 58 17.47 3.42 6.99
N ASP A 59 18.64 3.15 7.56
CA ASP A 59 18.84 3.15 9.01
C ASP A 59 18.51 4.50 9.64
N THR A 60 18.83 5.59 8.94
CA THR A 60 18.56 6.96 9.42
C THR A 60 17.08 7.28 9.35
N ILE A 61 16.41 6.94 8.24
CA ILE A 61 14.97 7.13 8.04
C ILE A 61 14.18 6.33 9.10
N ILE A 62 14.55 5.06 9.31
CA ILE A 62 13.92 4.20 10.32
C ILE A 62 14.16 4.75 11.74
N SER A 63 15.39 5.15 12.06
CA SER A 63 15.71 5.70 13.40
C SER A 63 14.91 6.97 13.68
N PHE A 64 14.77 7.85 12.68
CA PHE A 64 13.93 9.03 12.76
C PHE A 64 12.45 8.68 13.01
N ARG A 65 11.91 7.67 12.31
CA ARG A 65 10.51 7.27 12.48
C ARG A 65 10.27 6.62 13.84
N LYS A 66 11.18 5.76 14.30
CA LYS A 66 11.11 5.11 15.63
C LYS A 66 11.03 6.13 16.77
N ALA A 67 11.73 7.25 16.67
CA ALA A 67 11.70 8.31 17.68
C ALA A 67 10.34 9.02 17.81
N GLN A 68 9.41 8.78 16.88
CA GLN A 68 8.05 9.34 16.87
C GLN A 68 6.98 8.31 17.20
N LEU A 69 7.35 7.09 17.57
CA LEU A 69 6.43 6.04 17.96
C LEU A 69 6.49 5.83 19.47
N ASP A 70 5.33 5.58 20.09
CA ASP A 70 5.26 5.24 21.51
C ASP A 70 5.87 3.85 21.80
N HIS A 71 5.72 2.90 20.86
CA HIS A 71 6.20 1.52 20.93
C HIS A 71 6.97 1.12 19.66
N PRO A 72 8.19 1.64 19.44
CA PRO A 72 8.97 1.38 18.23
C PRO A 72 9.41 -0.09 18.09
N GLU A 73 9.44 -0.85 19.17
CA GLU A 73 9.79 -2.28 19.21
C GLU A 73 8.74 -3.19 18.60
N SER A 74 7.46 -2.77 18.60
CA SER A 74 6.36 -3.52 18.00
C SER A 74 6.11 -3.16 16.54
N ALA A 75 6.85 -2.20 15.98
CA ALA A 75 6.65 -1.76 14.62
C ALA A 75 7.21 -2.78 13.62
N GLU A 76 6.32 -3.44 12.87
CA GLU A 76 6.69 -4.34 11.76
C GLU A 76 7.04 -3.58 10.48
N ARG A 77 6.52 -2.35 10.35
CA ARG A 77 6.73 -1.43 9.23
C ARG A 77 6.74 0.04 9.68
N PHE A 78 7.33 0.90 8.86
CA PHE A 78 7.40 2.35 9.04
C PHE A 78 6.71 3.05 7.88
N ASP A 79 5.54 3.63 8.14
CA ASP A 79 4.68 4.26 7.12
C ASP A 79 5.00 5.76 6.96
N PHE A 80 5.01 6.20 5.70
CA PHE A 80 5.16 7.58 5.22
C PHE A 80 4.08 7.85 4.16
N LEU A 81 2.81 7.80 4.55
CA LEU A 81 1.65 7.91 3.66
C LEU A 81 1.01 9.30 3.72
N HIS A 82 0.50 9.78 2.59
CA HIS A 82 -0.28 10.99 2.48
C HIS A 82 -1.76 10.70 2.65
N ASP A 83 -2.43 11.47 3.50
CA ASP A 83 -3.90 11.54 3.52
C ASP A 83 -4.47 12.20 2.26
N ASP A 84 -3.68 13.03 1.58
CA ASP A 84 -4.07 13.78 0.39
C ASP A 84 -3.22 13.34 -0.81
N GLU A 85 -3.78 12.47 -1.64
CA GLU A 85 -3.18 11.98 -2.88
C GLU A 85 -2.91 13.09 -3.91
N GLY A 86 -3.47 14.30 -3.72
CA GLY A 86 -3.21 15.47 -4.53
C GLY A 86 -1.91 16.22 -4.17
N LYS A 87 -1.27 15.86 -3.05
CA LYS A 87 0.03 16.40 -2.64
C LYS A 87 1.17 15.55 -3.20
N ASN A 88 2.22 16.21 -3.68
CA ASN A 88 3.41 15.55 -4.23
C ASN A 88 4.68 16.05 -3.55
N SER A 89 4.72 15.95 -2.23
CA SER A 89 5.84 16.35 -1.38
C SER A 89 6.10 15.25 -0.37
N PHE A 90 7.33 14.92 -0.03
CA PHE A 90 7.59 13.93 1.03
C PHE A 90 7.21 14.45 2.42
N ILE A 91 7.26 15.78 2.60
CA ILE A 91 6.90 16.42 3.86
C ILE A 91 5.38 16.30 4.06
N GLN A 92 5.00 15.69 5.18
CA GLN A 92 3.64 15.44 5.61
C GLN A 92 3.34 16.25 6.87
N ASP A 93 2.17 16.88 6.93
CA ASP A 93 1.80 17.79 8.03
C ASP A 93 1.71 17.06 9.39
N GLU A 94 1.44 15.76 9.36
CA GLU A 94 1.32 14.90 10.55
C GLU A 94 2.65 14.41 11.13
N PHE A 95 3.75 14.51 10.38
CA PHE A 95 5.06 14.05 10.85
C PHE A 95 5.97 15.21 11.24
N ASN A 96 6.61 15.06 12.40
CA ASN A 96 7.58 16.03 12.85
C ASN A 96 8.96 15.72 12.27
N PHE A 97 9.33 16.44 11.21
CA PHE A 97 10.63 16.33 10.55
C PHE A 97 11.78 17.08 11.25
N SER A 98 11.56 17.71 12.41
CA SER A 98 12.58 18.54 13.08
C SER A 98 13.89 17.80 13.37
N ASN A 99 13.80 16.48 13.56
CA ASN A 99 14.93 15.63 13.91
C ASN A 99 15.47 14.82 12.73
N MET A 100 14.90 14.97 11.53
CA MET A 100 15.43 14.34 10.32
C MET A 100 16.67 15.11 9.84
N PRO A 101 17.77 14.44 9.50
CA PRO A 101 18.96 15.14 9.03
C PRO A 101 18.66 16.01 7.79
N ALA A 102 19.05 17.29 7.88
CA ALA A 102 18.75 18.30 6.87
C ALA A 102 19.29 17.99 5.46
N PHE A 103 20.25 17.06 5.33
CA PHE A 103 20.78 16.64 4.04
C PHE A 103 19.92 15.56 3.34
N ILE A 104 19.03 14.87 4.07
CA ILE A 104 18.17 13.81 3.54
C ILE A 104 16.84 14.39 3.10
N LEU A 105 16.23 15.24 3.94
CA LEU A 105 14.87 15.73 3.71
C LEU A 105 14.67 16.40 2.34
N PRO A 106 15.53 17.34 1.89
CA PRO A 106 15.38 17.95 0.57
C PRO A 106 15.59 16.97 -0.59
N LYS A 107 16.44 15.95 -0.39
CA LYS A 107 16.67 14.91 -1.42
C LYS A 107 15.45 14.00 -1.55
N MET A 108 14.85 13.61 -0.43
CA MET A 108 13.63 12.81 -0.40
C MET A 108 12.46 13.59 -1.02
N ASP A 109 12.29 14.85 -0.61
CA ASP A 109 11.23 15.71 -1.13
C ASP A 109 11.39 15.96 -2.64
N SER A 110 12.61 16.22 -3.10
CA SER A 110 12.90 16.37 -4.53
C SER A 110 12.65 15.08 -5.33
N ALA A 111 12.99 13.91 -4.78
CA ALA A 111 12.73 12.64 -5.43
C ALA A 111 11.24 12.30 -5.49
N PHE A 112 10.48 12.63 -4.44
CA PHE A 112 9.03 12.55 -4.42
C PHE A 112 8.42 13.44 -5.51
N PHE A 113 8.80 14.72 -5.52
CA PHE A 113 8.29 15.71 -6.47
C PHE A 113 8.60 15.36 -7.93
N ALA A 114 9.69 14.63 -8.18
CA ALA A 114 10.07 14.16 -9.52
C ALA A 114 9.15 13.06 -10.06
N ILE A 115 8.42 12.36 -9.19
CA ILE A 115 7.33 11.47 -9.59
C ILE A 115 6.14 12.36 -9.98
N LYS A 116 5.41 12.00 -11.04
CA LYS A 116 4.27 12.83 -11.46
C LYS A 116 3.23 12.96 -10.34
N ASN A 117 2.71 14.18 -10.17
CA ASN A 117 1.67 14.47 -9.17
C ASN A 117 0.48 13.50 -9.30
N GLY A 118 -0.05 13.04 -8.15
CA GLY A 118 -1.14 12.07 -8.07
C GLY A 118 -0.76 10.64 -8.42
N LYS A 119 0.54 10.33 -8.56
CA LYS A 119 1.03 8.97 -8.85
C LYS A 119 1.84 8.33 -7.73
N ILE A 120 2.01 9.03 -6.62
CA ILE A 120 2.54 8.45 -5.40
C ILE A 120 1.79 9.04 -4.23
N SER A 121 1.23 8.19 -3.40
CA SER A 121 0.56 8.60 -2.16
C SER A 121 1.43 8.30 -0.94
N GLY A 122 2.56 7.63 -1.09
CA GLY A 122 3.44 7.34 0.03
C GLY A 122 4.31 6.12 -0.18
N PHE A 123 5.03 5.76 0.87
CA PHE A 123 5.68 4.46 0.95
C PHE A 123 5.75 3.95 2.39
N SER A 124 6.04 2.66 2.52
CA SER A 124 6.38 2.04 3.80
C SER A 124 7.68 1.24 3.70
N ILE A 125 8.39 1.15 4.82
CA ILE A 125 9.59 0.32 4.95
C ILE A 125 9.31 -0.76 5.99
N SER A 126 9.31 -2.02 5.58
CA SER A 126 9.20 -3.16 6.49
C SER A 126 10.54 -3.44 7.17
N THR A 127 10.48 -4.06 8.35
CA THR A 127 11.68 -4.45 9.13
C THR A 127 12.63 -5.40 8.40
N ASN A 128 12.13 -6.13 7.41
CA ASN A 128 12.93 -7.00 6.53
C ASN A 128 13.57 -6.25 5.33
N GLY A 129 13.43 -4.93 5.24
CA GLY A 129 13.96 -4.10 4.15
C GLY A 129 13.09 -4.05 2.89
N MET A 130 11.92 -4.67 2.89
CA MET A 130 10.94 -4.52 1.81
C MET A 130 10.39 -3.09 1.81
N ILE A 131 10.31 -2.48 0.63
CA ILE A 131 9.79 -1.12 0.44
C ILE A 131 8.54 -1.20 -0.43
N ASP A 132 7.40 -0.76 0.10
CA ASP A 132 6.13 -0.69 -0.65
C ASP A 132 5.84 0.78 -0.96
N MET A 133 5.79 1.14 -2.24
CA MET A 133 5.37 2.47 -2.69
C MET A 133 3.95 2.41 -3.23
N SER A 134 3.05 3.19 -2.64
CA SER A 134 1.66 3.31 -3.08
C SER A 134 1.56 4.29 -4.25
N VAL A 135 1.15 3.81 -5.42
CA VAL A 135 1.29 4.57 -6.69
C VAL A 135 0.00 4.74 -7.50
N GLU A 136 -1.07 4.05 -7.12
CA GLU A 136 -2.36 4.15 -7.80
C GLU A 136 -3.48 3.83 -6.84
N HIS A 137 -4.56 4.60 -6.92
CA HIS A 137 -5.80 4.31 -6.23
C HIS A 137 -6.97 4.73 -7.14
N THR A 138 -7.92 3.82 -7.33
CA THR A 138 -9.16 4.10 -8.05
C THR A 138 -10.33 3.44 -7.34
N PHE A 139 -11.49 4.08 -7.37
CA PHE A 139 -12.72 3.55 -6.80
C PHE A 139 -13.75 3.31 -7.91
N ASP A 140 -14.27 2.08 -7.98
CA ASP A 140 -15.40 1.74 -8.86
C ASP A 140 -16.70 1.73 -8.06
N GLU A 141 -17.51 2.77 -8.24
CA GLU A 141 -18.82 2.92 -7.59
C GLU A 141 -19.79 1.77 -7.91
N LYS A 142 -19.70 1.16 -9.11
CA LYS A 142 -20.64 0.12 -9.54
C LYS A 142 -20.44 -1.18 -8.77
N THR A 143 -19.19 -1.47 -8.46
CA THR A 143 -18.78 -2.67 -7.74
C THR A 143 -18.47 -2.39 -6.26
N ASN A 144 -18.44 -1.11 -5.88
CA ASN A 144 -18.05 -0.62 -4.56
C ASN A 144 -16.68 -1.17 -4.12
N CYS A 145 -15.72 -1.12 -5.04
CA CYS A 145 -14.38 -1.66 -4.81
C CYS A 145 -13.31 -0.61 -5.07
N ASP A 146 -12.33 -0.59 -4.19
CA ASP A 146 -11.09 0.16 -4.31
C ASP A 146 -10.05 -0.72 -5.01
N THR A 147 -9.37 -0.18 -6.01
CA THR A 147 -8.21 -0.81 -6.65
C THR A 147 -6.98 -0.01 -6.30
N TYR A 148 -6.01 -0.67 -5.67
CA TYR A 148 -4.74 -0.12 -5.24
C TYR A 148 -3.61 -0.68 -6.11
N GLY A 149 -2.65 0.17 -6.45
CA GLY A 149 -1.41 -0.21 -7.10
C GLY A 149 -0.20 0.11 -6.24
N SER A 150 0.70 -0.86 -6.12
CA SER A 150 1.96 -0.74 -5.37
C SER A 150 3.17 -1.17 -6.19
N LEU A 151 4.25 -0.41 -6.10
CA LEU A 151 5.58 -0.86 -6.50
C LEU A 151 6.29 -1.40 -5.27
N VAL A 152 6.49 -2.71 -5.23
CA VAL A 152 7.11 -3.40 -4.10
C VAL A 152 8.53 -3.78 -4.47
N TRP A 153 9.48 -3.25 -3.70
CA TRP A 153 10.92 -3.47 -3.84
C TRP A 153 11.43 -4.43 -2.78
N HIS A 154 12.39 -5.28 -3.15
CA HIS A 154 13.05 -6.24 -2.25
C HIS A 154 12.07 -7.20 -1.55
N MET A 155 10.97 -7.53 -2.24
CA MET A 155 9.98 -8.49 -1.73
C MET A 155 10.61 -9.88 -1.57
N PRO A 156 10.45 -10.55 -0.40
CA PRO A 156 10.90 -11.92 -0.22
C PRO A 156 10.26 -12.87 -1.25
N GLU A 157 11.04 -13.82 -1.78
CA GLU A 157 10.58 -14.74 -2.84
C GLU A 157 9.32 -15.53 -2.47
N ASN A 158 9.15 -15.83 -1.18
CA ASN A 158 8.08 -16.68 -0.65
C ASN A 158 6.90 -15.89 -0.05
N LEU A 159 6.84 -14.57 -0.23
CA LEU A 159 5.71 -13.81 0.32
C LEU A 159 4.47 -14.04 -0.57
N PRO A 160 3.41 -14.69 -0.07
CA PRO A 160 2.23 -14.99 -0.87
C PRO A 160 1.50 -13.69 -1.24
N ILE A 161 0.93 -13.68 -2.44
CA ILE A 161 0.05 -12.61 -2.92
C ILE A 161 -1.39 -13.10 -2.75
N ASP A 162 -2.27 -12.25 -2.21
CA ASP A 162 -3.69 -12.60 -2.03
C ASP A 162 -4.34 -12.91 -3.38
N PHE A 163 -5.38 -13.75 -3.39
CA PHE A 163 -6.23 -13.99 -4.54
C PHE A 163 -6.94 -12.73 -5.05
N THR A 164 -7.08 -11.72 -4.18
CA THR A 164 -7.58 -10.39 -4.53
C THR A 164 -6.47 -9.45 -5.02
N ALA A 165 -5.30 -9.99 -5.36
CA ALA A 165 -4.22 -9.27 -5.96
C ALA A 165 -3.60 -10.02 -7.15
N LYS A 166 -2.88 -9.29 -7.99
CA LYS A 166 -2.02 -9.84 -9.03
C LYS A 166 -0.79 -8.99 -9.19
N ASP A 167 0.29 -9.59 -9.67
CA ASP A 167 1.54 -8.89 -9.88
C ASP A 167 2.16 -9.13 -11.26
N THR A 168 3.09 -8.25 -11.59
CA THR A 168 4.04 -8.46 -12.67
C THR A 168 5.43 -8.06 -12.20
N VAL A 169 6.42 -8.85 -12.57
CA VAL A 169 7.83 -8.53 -12.35
C VAL A 169 8.20 -7.41 -13.32
N LEU A 170 8.73 -6.29 -12.80
CA LEU A 170 9.26 -5.19 -13.60
C LEU A 170 10.79 -5.26 -13.70
N THR A 171 11.45 -5.66 -12.61
CA THR A 171 12.89 -5.92 -12.53
C THR A 171 13.14 -7.08 -11.55
N ASN A 172 14.39 -7.51 -11.40
CA ASN A 172 14.76 -8.54 -10.40
C ASN A 172 14.44 -8.13 -8.96
N GLU A 173 14.27 -6.83 -8.69
CA GLU A 173 14.07 -6.30 -7.34
C GLU A 173 12.70 -5.63 -7.18
N CYS A 174 11.92 -5.45 -8.25
CA CYS A 174 10.67 -4.70 -8.25
C CYS A 174 9.53 -5.48 -8.89
N ARG A 175 8.42 -5.57 -8.15
CA ARG A 175 7.13 -6.06 -8.64
C ARG A 175 6.10 -4.93 -8.60
N TYR A 176 5.24 -4.89 -9.61
CA TYR A 176 4.05 -4.05 -9.59
C TYR A 176 2.87 -4.93 -9.21
N ILE A 177 2.29 -4.67 -8.05
CA ILE A 177 1.14 -5.38 -7.51
C ILE A 177 -0.10 -4.50 -7.68
N VAL A 178 -1.19 -5.11 -8.14
CA VAL A 178 -2.53 -4.51 -8.15
C VAL A 178 -3.41 -5.34 -7.24
N GLN A 179 -4.02 -4.69 -6.24
CA GLN A 179 -4.93 -5.30 -5.28
C GLN A 179 -6.30 -4.65 -5.39
N VAL A 180 -7.36 -5.44 -5.23
CA VAL A 180 -8.74 -4.94 -5.16
C VAL A 180 -9.34 -5.29 -3.81
N MET A 181 -10.01 -4.33 -3.19
CA MET A 181 -10.69 -4.51 -1.92
C MET A 181 -12.09 -3.89 -1.99
N LYS A 182 -13.08 -4.57 -1.42
CA LYS A 182 -14.43 -4.02 -1.30
C LYS A 182 -14.50 -3.00 -0.17
N ARG A 183 -15.02 -1.81 -0.46
CA ARG A 183 -15.15 -0.74 0.54
C ARG A 183 -16.17 -1.13 1.61
N GLY A 184 -15.78 -0.99 2.88
CA GLY A 184 -16.65 -1.25 4.04
C GLY A 184 -16.66 -2.69 4.54
N ASN A 185 -15.75 -3.55 4.07
CA ASN A 185 -15.56 -4.90 4.59
C ASN A 185 -14.09 -5.05 5.05
N PRO A 186 -13.79 -4.89 6.36
CA PRO A 186 -12.46 -5.20 6.90
C PRO A 186 -12.16 -6.70 6.86
#